data_AF-A0A0R3PU60-F1
#
_entry.id   AF-A0A0R3PU60-F1
#
_cell.length_a   1.000
_cell.length_b   1.000
_cell.length_c   1.000
_cell.angle_alpha   90.00
_cell.angle_beta   90.00
_cell.angle_gamma   90.00
#
_symmetry.space_group_name_H-M   'P 1'
#
loop_
_entity.id
_entity.type
_entity.pdbx_description
1 polymer ?
#
loop_
_entity_poly.entity_id
_entity_poly.type
_entity_poly.pdbx_seq_one_letter_code
_entity_poly.pdbx_strand_id
1 'polypeptide(L)'
;MVSRKTVLKFGRNFDLSPGVSRFSAARMHLKRGAKKPVVTKSRKLLLLPLQRREPKFKLGHPKKVSLRRSLVPGTVLIVLAGRHKGKRVVFLKQLKKSGLLLVTGPHKLNNFPLRRIAQAFVIATKTKIDVSAVNVPEHINDDYFKRKTLSGKKGQNIFTTGKVEYQVTEQRKTDQKAIDKPILDAIKKHPEHKFLFGYLGSRFMLGKRDYPHNMVF
;
A
#
# COMPACT_ATOMS: atom_id res chain seq x y z
N MET A 1 13.07 -8.83 -35.92
CA MET A 1 11.67 -9.01 -35.47
C MET A 1 11.27 -7.81 -34.61
N VAL A 2 10.51 -6.86 -35.17
CA VAL A 2 10.13 -5.62 -34.47
C VAL A 2 8.91 -5.90 -33.57
N SER A 3 9.10 -5.71 -32.26
CA SER A 3 8.08 -5.89 -31.22
C SER A 3 6.83 -5.06 -31.52
N ARG A 4 5.67 -5.71 -31.61
CA ARG A 4 4.36 -5.06 -31.76
C ARG A 4 4.09 -4.23 -30.50
N LYS A 5 4.24 -2.91 -30.59
CA LYS A 5 3.79 -1.96 -29.56
C LYS A 5 2.35 -2.29 -29.19
N THR A 6 2.10 -2.62 -27.92
CA THR A 6 0.75 -2.80 -27.35
C THR A 6 0.01 -1.48 -27.43
N VAL A 7 -0.74 -1.26 -28.50
CA VAL A 7 -1.57 -0.05 -28.67
C VAL A 7 -2.63 -0.04 -27.58
N LEU A 8 -2.59 0.98 -26.72
CA LEU A 8 -3.61 1.21 -25.68
C LEU A 8 -4.98 1.33 -26.35
N LYS A 9 -5.87 0.35 -26.10
CA LYS A 9 -7.25 0.41 -26.59
C LYS A 9 -8.03 1.42 -25.75
N PHE A 10 -8.17 2.64 -26.26
CA PHE A 10 -9.06 3.65 -25.69
C PHE A 10 -10.53 3.30 -25.91
N GLY A 11 -11.37 3.68 -24.95
CA GLY A 11 -12.82 3.60 -25.12
C GLY A 11 -13.30 4.46 -26.30
N ARG A 12 -14.45 4.11 -26.89
CA ARG A 12 -15.03 4.81 -28.06
C ARG A 12 -15.24 6.32 -27.83
N ASN A 13 -15.44 6.72 -26.57
CA ASN A 13 -15.33 8.10 -26.11
C ASN A 13 -14.34 8.10 -24.96
N PHE A 14 -13.26 8.87 -25.08
CA PHE A 14 -12.25 9.02 -24.04
C PHE A 14 -12.22 10.48 -23.57
N ASP A 15 -11.71 10.69 -22.37
CA ASP A 15 -11.68 12.00 -21.74
C ASP A 15 -10.51 12.84 -22.28
N LEU A 16 -10.78 14.10 -22.65
CA LEU A 16 -9.75 15.11 -22.94
C LEU A 16 -9.14 15.64 -21.64
N SER A 17 -9.99 15.82 -20.64
CA SER A 17 -9.65 16.12 -19.24
C SER A 17 -10.69 15.41 -18.34
N PRO A 18 -10.40 15.19 -17.04
CA PRO A 18 -11.33 14.48 -16.15
C PRO A 18 -12.71 15.14 -16.16
N GLY A 19 -13.73 14.41 -16.67
CA GLY A 19 -15.10 14.90 -16.79
C GLY A 19 -15.45 15.59 -18.11
N VAL A 20 -14.48 15.84 -19.00
CA VAL A 20 -14.71 16.38 -20.34
C VAL A 20 -14.41 15.32 -21.39
N SER A 21 -15.45 14.73 -21.95
CA SER A 21 -15.30 13.74 -23.02
C SER A 21 -14.92 14.38 -24.35
N ARG A 22 -14.15 13.66 -25.18
CA ARG A 22 -13.72 14.12 -26.51
C ARG A 22 -14.87 14.33 -27.49
N PHE A 23 -15.90 13.48 -27.43
CA PHE A 23 -17.05 13.57 -28.32
C PHE A 23 -18.31 13.97 -27.55
N SER A 24 -19.11 14.84 -28.17
CA SER A 24 -20.42 15.27 -27.66
C SER A 24 -21.42 14.10 -27.57
N ALA A 25 -22.42 14.25 -26.69
CA ALA A 25 -23.47 13.25 -26.50
C ALA A 25 -24.21 12.93 -27.81
N ALA A 26 -24.54 13.94 -28.62
CA ALA A 26 -25.20 13.77 -29.91
C ALA A 26 -24.37 12.90 -30.88
N ARG A 27 -23.06 13.19 -31.00
CA ARG A 27 -22.14 12.41 -31.83
C ARG A 27 -22.00 10.97 -31.34
N MET A 28 -22.03 10.77 -30.01
CA MET A 28 -22.00 9.45 -29.41
C MET A 28 -23.31 8.67 -29.59
N HIS A 29 -24.46 9.35 -29.58
CA HIS A 29 -25.76 8.74 -29.90
C HIS A 29 -25.79 8.23 -31.34
N LEU A 30 -25.35 9.05 -32.30
CA LEU A 30 -25.24 8.65 -33.70
C LEU A 30 -24.29 7.46 -33.87
N LYS A 31 -23.13 7.47 -33.19
CA LYS A 31 -22.16 6.35 -33.22
C LYS A 31 -22.63 5.07 -32.53
N ARG A 32 -23.48 5.15 -31.50
CA ARG A 32 -23.88 4.00 -30.67
C ARG A 32 -25.21 3.38 -31.10
N GLY A 33 -26.05 4.13 -31.81
CA GLY A 33 -27.44 3.77 -32.07
C GLY A 33 -28.33 3.94 -30.83
N ALA A 34 -29.65 4.07 -31.03
CA ALA A 34 -30.62 4.19 -29.94
C ALA A 34 -30.73 2.86 -29.16
N LYS A 35 -30.54 2.91 -27.84
CA LYS A 35 -30.77 1.74 -26.98
C LYS A 35 -32.26 1.62 -26.67
N LYS A 36 -32.85 0.43 -26.89
CA LYS A 36 -34.21 0.10 -26.44
C LYS A 36 -34.24 0.06 -24.90
N PRO A 37 -35.26 0.63 -24.24
CA PRO A 37 -35.37 0.58 -22.78
C PRO A 37 -35.63 -0.87 -22.32
N VAL A 38 -34.78 -1.37 -21.42
CA VAL A 38 -34.95 -2.69 -20.80
C VAL A 38 -35.78 -2.51 -19.54
N VAL A 39 -37.02 -3.00 -19.56
CA VAL A 39 -37.93 -2.98 -18.42
C VAL A 39 -37.70 -4.23 -17.57
N THR A 40 -36.97 -4.12 -16.48
CA THR A 40 -36.83 -5.21 -15.51
C THR A 40 -37.97 -5.17 -14.49
N LYS A 41 -38.94 -6.09 -14.61
CA LYS A 41 -39.98 -6.30 -13.58
C LYS A 41 -39.36 -6.95 -12.35
N SER A 42 -39.10 -6.19 -11.29
CA SER A 42 -38.64 -6.74 -10.01
C SER A 42 -39.83 -7.18 -9.15
N ARG A 43 -39.93 -8.49 -8.86
CA ARG A 43 -40.82 -9.02 -7.81
C ARG A 43 -40.24 -8.66 -6.43
N LYS A 44 -40.71 -7.58 -5.81
CA LYS A 44 -40.39 -7.24 -4.41
C LYS A 44 -41.40 -7.90 -3.48
N LEU A 45 -40.93 -8.68 -2.50
CA LEU A 45 -41.79 -9.22 -1.43
C LEU A 45 -42.24 -8.06 -0.52
N LEU A 46 -43.54 -8.02 -0.22
CA LEU A 46 -44.18 -6.99 0.61
C LEU A 46 -43.91 -7.27 2.12
N LEU A 47 -42.69 -7.01 2.58
CA LEU A 47 -42.44 -6.82 4.02
C LEU A 47 -42.61 -5.33 4.36
N LEU A 48 -43.33 -5.04 5.45
CA LEU A 48 -43.40 -3.71 6.04
C LEU A 48 -41.97 -3.24 6.37
N PRO A 49 -41.52 -2.06 5.92
CA PRO A 49 -40.15 -1.62 6.16
C PRO A 49 -39.96 -1.29 7.64
N LEU A 50 -39.37 -2.22 8.39
CA LEU A 50 -38.74 -1.92 9.67
C LEU A 50 -37.78 -0.74 9.47
N GLN A 51 -38.08 0.38 10.13
CA GLN A 51 -37.33 1.63 10.28
C GLN A 51 -36.02 1.69 9.47
N ARG A 52 -36.00 2.53 8.44
CA ARG A 52 -34.92 2.75 7.45
C ARG A 52 -33.51 2.58 8.03
N ARG A 53 -32.95 1.36 7.94
CA ARG A 53 -31.57 1.02 8.35
C ARG A 53 -30.55 1.20 7.22
N GLU A 54 -30.94 1.78 6.09
CA GLU A 54 -30.01 2.00 4.99
C GLU A 54 -29.15 3.25 5.26
N PRO A 55 -27.86 3.21 4.92
CA PRO A 55 -27.00 4.38 5.07
C PRO A 55 -27.58 5.55 4.26
N LYS A 56 -27.72 6.71 4.91
CA LYS A 56 -28.32 7.94 4.33
C LYS A 56 -27.59 8.45 3.08
N PHE A 57 -26.39 7.97 2.82
CA PHE A 57 -25.56 8.33 1.68
C PHE A 57 -24.96 7.06 1.06
N LYS A 58 -24.81 7.06 -0.27
CA LYS A 58 -24.02 6.05 -0.95
C LYS A 58 -22.58 6.17 -0.46
N LEU A 59 -22.03 5.11 0.13
CA LEU A 59 -20.61 5.05 0.46
C LEU A 59 -19.81 5.31 -0.81
N GLY A 60 -18.91 6.29 -0.78
CA GLY A 60 -18.08 6.62 -1.93
C GLY A 60 -17.23 5.43 -2.38
N HIS A 61 -16.89 5.40 -3.67
CA HIS A 61 -15.97 4.37 -4.19
C HIS A 61 -14.61 4.44 -3.49
N PRO A 62 -13.92 3.30 -3.30
CA PRO A 62 -12.60 3.29 -2.70
C PRO A 62 -11.65 4.15 -3.54
N LYS A 63 -11.15 5.24 -2.95
CA LYS A 63 -10.21 6.15 -3.61
C LYS A 63 -8.88 5.42 -3.79
N LYS A 64 -8.38 5.35 -5.03
CA LYS A 64 -7.01 4.90 -5.30
C LYS A 64 -6.06 5.97 -4.76
N VAL A 65 -5.18 5.60 -3.84
CA VAL A 65 -4.17 6.51 -3.29
C VAL A 65 -3.02 6.61 -4.28
N SER A 66 -2.78 7.80 -4.85
CA SER A 66 -1.66 8.04 -5.74
C SER A 66 -0.33 8.04 -5.00
N LEU A 67 0.66 7.32 -5.53
CA LEU A 67 2.03 7.35 -5.00
C LEU A 67 2.73 8.66 -5.36
N ARG A 68 3.55 9.16 -4.42
CA ARG A 68 4.52 10.21 -4.72
C ARG A 68 5.55 9.71 -5.73
N ARG A 69 5.98 10.58 -6.65
CA ARG A 69 6.98 10.24 -7.70
C ARG A 69 8.33 9.78 -7.12
N SER A 70 8.68 10.23 -5.92
CA SER A 70 9.91 9.82 -5.24
C SER A 70 9.86 8.39 -4.67
N LEU A 71 8.67 7.81 -4.53
CA LEU A 71 8.49 6.46 -3.98
C LEU A 71 8.55 5.42 -5.10
N VAL A 72 9.77 5.06 -5.48
CA VAL A 72 10.04 3.98 -6.44
C VAL A 72 10.44 2.72 -5.67
N PRO A 73 9.99 1.50 -6.06
CA PRO A 73 10.45 0.26 -5.44
C PRO A 73 11.98 0.23 -5.27
N GLY A 74 12.44 -0.11 -4.07
CA GLY A 74 13.86 -0.08 -3.70
C GLY A 74 14.37 1.24 -3.12
N THR A 75 13.57 2.30 -3.15
CA THR A 75 13.93 3.58 -2.51
C THR A 75 14.04 3.38 -0.99
N VAL A 76 15.07 3.96 -0.39
CA VAL A 76 15.22 3.98 1.07
C VAL A 76 14.32 5.07 1.66
N LEU A 77 13.73 4.74 2.80
CA LEU A 77 12.68 5.48 3.46
C LEU A 77 13.08 5.74 4.89
N ILE A 78 12.91 6.98 5.35
CA ILE A 78 13.06 7.32 6.76
C ILE A 78 11.66 7.32 7.39
N VAL A 79 11.45 6.46 8.38
CA VAL A 79 10.17 6.38 9.09
C VAL A 79 10.10 7.49 10.14
N LEU A 80 9.06 8.30 10.14
CA LEU A 80 8.95 9.45 11.05
C LEU A 80 8.20 9.12 12.35
N ALA A 81 7.19 8.26 12.27
CA ALA A 81 6.26 8.02 13.37
C ALA A 81 6.24 6.56 13.84
N GLY A 82 5.78 6.36 15.07
CA GLY A 82 5.61 5.05 15.71
C GLY A 82 6.86 4.48 16.37
N ARG A 83 6.79 3.21 16.77
CA ARG A 83 7.88 2.51 17.49
C ARG A 83 9.20 2.50 16.71
N HIS A 84 9.12 2.50 15.39
CA HIS A 84 10.27 2.42 14.50
C HIS A 84 10.67 3.78 13.89
N LYS A 85 10.27 4.91 14.51
CA LYS A 85 10.69 6.25 14.10
C LYS A 85 12.21 6.36 13.93
N GLY A 86 12.70 7.17 13.01
CA GLY A 86 14.12 7.35 12.67
C GLY A 86 14.78 6.16 11.96
N LYS A 87 14.15 4.98 11.87
CA LYS A 87 14.79 3.85 11.15
C LYS A 87 14.75 4.11 9.64
N ARG A 88 15.81 3.67 8.96
CA ARG A 88 15.92 3.69 7.49
C ARG A 88 15.54 2.32 6.93
N VAL A 89 14.68 2.31 5.93
CA VAL A 89 13.91 1.11 5.56
C VAL A 89 13.69 1.07 4.05
N VAL A 90 13.57 -0.09 3.44
CA VAL A 90 13.44 -0.25 1.98
C VAL A 90 11.97 -0.33 1.57
N PHE A 91 11.57 0.46 0.57
CA PHE A 91 10.24 0.38 -0.03
C PHE A 91 10.15 -0.81 -0.99
N LEU A 92 9.08 -1.61 -0.89
CA LEU A 92 8.86 -2.75 -1.80
C LEU A 92 7.76 -2.44 -2.82
N LYS A 93 6.52 -2.32 -2.34
CA LYS A 93 5.33 -2.10 -3.19
C LYS A 93 4.26 -1.34 -2.43
N GLN A 94 3.34 -0.72 -3.16
CA GLN A 94 2.11 -0.21 -2.58
C GLN A 94 1.04 -1.32 -2.53
N LEU A 95 0.31 -1.41 -1.42
CA LEU A 95 -0.80 -2.34 -1.30
C LEU A 95 -2.04 -1.79 -2.00
N LYS A 96 -2.70 -2.64 -2.80
CA LYS A 96 -3.77 -2.22 -3.71
C LYS A 96 -5.05 -1.75 -2.99
N LYS A 97 -5.42 -2.38 -1.87
CA LYS A 97 -6.69 -2.06 -1.17
C LYS A 97 -6.54 -0.83 -0.29
N SER A 98 -5.49 -0.77 0.54
CA SER A 98 -5.29 0.33 1.49
C SER A 98 -4.52 1.53 0.94
N GLY A 99 -3.73 1.35 -0.12
CA GLY A 99 -2.80 2.36 -0.62
C GLY A 99 -1.57 2.58 0.29
N LEU A 100 -1.41 1.77 1.33
CA LEU A 100 -0.25 1.84 2.23
C LEU A 100 1.00 1.24 1.58
N LEU A 101 2.16 1.70 2.02
CA LEU A 101 3.45 1.22 1.57
C LEU A 101 3.80 -0.07 2.31
N LEU A 102 4.14 -1.13 1.58
CA LEU A 102 4.82 -2.29 2.14
C LEU A 102 6.32 -1.99 2.20
N VAL A 103 6.86 -2.08 3.39
CA VAL A 103 8.20 -1.64 3.72
C VAL A 103 8.88 -2.73 4.53
N THR A 104 10.17 -2.99 4.24
CA THR A 104 11.01 -3.89 5.02
C THR A 104 12.38 -3.27 5.25
N GLY A 105 12.89 -3.41 6.47
CA GLY A 105 14.27 -3.12 6.78
C GLY A 105 14.87 -4.45 7.14
N PRO A 106 15.90 -4.95 6.44
CA PRO A 106 16.37 -6.31 6.68
C PRO A 106 16.47 -6.58 8.18
N HIS A 107 15.66 -7.51 8.70
CA HIS A 107 15.36 -7.57 10.14
C HIS A 107 16.62 -7.79 10.97
N LYS A 108 17.62 -8.47 10.37
CA LYS A 108 18.95 -8.69 10.95
C LYS A 108 19.76 -7.40 11.17
N LEU A 109 19.53 -6.35 10.37
CA LEU A 109 20.30 -5.10 10.42
C LEU A 109 19.69 -4.09 11.38
N ASN A 110 18.42 -3.78 11.19
CA ASN A 110 17.80 -2.65 11.87
C ASN A 110 16.60 -3.06 12.74
N ASN A 111 16.34 -4.37 12.89
CA ASN A 111 15.24 -4.91 13.68
C ASN A 111 13.89 -4.25 13.29
N PHE A 112 13.65 -4.13 11.99
CA PHE A 112 12.41 -3.64 11.40
C PHE A 112 11.69 -4.80 10.71
N PRO A 113 10.46 -5.16 11.12
CA PRO A 113 9.71 -6.22 10.45
C PRO A 113 9.04 -5.73 9.17
N LEU A 114 8.60 -6.65 8.31
CA LEU A 114 7.66 -6.35 7.24
C LEU A 114 6.44 -5.63 7.80
N ARG A 115 6.23 -4.40 7.35
CA ARG A 115 5.23 -3.52 7.93
C ARG A 115 4.61 -2.63 6.87
N ARG A 116 3.33 -2.32 7.09
CA ARG A 116 2.59 -1.31 6.33
C ARG A 116 2.79 0.07 6.95
N ILE A 117 3.12 1.06 6.14
CA ILE A 117 3.28 2.46 6.58
C ILE A 117 2.53 3.38 5.62
N ALA A 118 1.90 4.42 6.15
CA ALA A 118 1.29 5.45 5.32
C ALA A 118 2.36 6.40 4.76
N GLN A 119 2.21 6.78 3.50
CA GLN A 119 3.13 7.65 2.77
C GLN A 119 3.42 8.99 3.46
N ALA A 120 2.49 9.51 4.25
CA ALA A 120 2.66 10.77 4.98
C ALA A 120 3.73 10.70 6.10
N PHE A 121 3.96 9.52 6.66
CA PHE A 121 4.89 9.33 7.78
C PHE A 121 6.28 8.89 7.34
N VAL A 122 6.63 9.17 6.09
CA VAL A 122 7.87 8.72 5.47
C VAL A 122 8.52 9.84 4.68
N ILE A 123 9.83 9.97 4.83
CA ILE A 123 10.68 10.74 3.92
C ILE A 123 11.30 9.76 2.93
N ALA A 124 11.13 10.03 1.63
CA ALA A 124 11.81 9.29 0.58
C ALA A 124 13.18 9.91 0.35
N THR A 125 14.23 9.10 0.45
CA THR A 125 15.59 9.54 0.15
C THR A 125 15.92 9.31 -1.32
N LYS A 126 17.00 9.92 -1.82
CA LYS A 126 17.52 9.66 -3.17
C LYS A 126 18.18 8.30 -3.31
N THR A 127 18.61 7.69 -2.20
CA THR A 127 19.25 6.38 -2.19
C THR A 127 18.28 5.28 -2.60
N LYS A 128 18.69 4.46 -3.57
CA LYS A 128 17.90 3.36 -4.13
C LYS A 128 18.73 2.10 -4.13
N ILE A 129 18.08 1.00 -3.75
CA ILE A 129 18.61 -0.36 -3.82
C ILE A 129 17.89 -1.06 -4.97
N ASP A 130 18.59 -1.88 -5.74
CA ASP A 130 17.93 -2.69 -6.77
C ASP A 130 17.13 -3.82 -6.14
N VAL A 131 15.80 -3.75 -6.30
CA VAL A 131 14.83 -4.70 -5.72
C VAL A 131 14.16 -5.55 -6.81
N SER A 132 14.69 -5.52 -8.05
CA SER A 132 14.18 -6.32 -9.17
C SER A 132 14.14 -7.82 -8.89
N ALA A 133 15.11 -8.34 -8.12
CA ALA A 133 15.19 -9.76 -7.76
C ALA A 133 14.23 -10.17 -6.62
N VAL A 134 13.51 -9.24 -5.99
CA VAL A 134 12.69 -9.51 -4.80
C VAL A 134 11.25 -9.77 -5.22
N ASN A 135 10.90 -11.05 -5.29
CA ASN A 135 9.52 -11.47 -5.49
C ASN A 135 8.74 -11.39 -4.18
N VAL A 136 7.79 -10.44 -4.09
CA VAL A 136 6.90 -10.33 -2.94
C VAL A 136 5.68 -11.24 -3.17
N PRO A 137 5.49 -12.29 -2.35
CA PRO A 137 4.37 -13.22 -2.51
C PRO A 137 3.00 -12.54 -2.52
N GLU A 138 2.05 -13.15 -3.25
CA GLU A 138 0.70 -12.62 -3.39
C GLU A 138 -0.10 -12.67 -2.08
N HIS A 139 0.20 -13.60 -1.16
CA HIS A 139 -0.49 -13.68 0.13
C HIS A 139 -0.19 -12.49 1.06
N ILE A 140 0.89 -11.73 0.80
CA ILE A 140 1.27 -10.54 1.57
C ILE A 140 0.44 -9.34 1.09
N ASN A 141 -0.80 -9.31 1.58
CA ASN A 141 -1.81 -8.29 1.30
C ASN A 141 -2.28 -7.57 2.58
N ASP A 142 -3.23 -6.66 2.43
CA ASP A 142 -3.80 -5.93 3.56
C ASP A 142 -4.44 -6.82 4.63
N ASP A 143 -5.00 -7.96 4.22
CA ASP A 143 -5.64 -8.93 5.10
C ASP A 143 -4.60 -9.69 5.96
N TYR A 144 -3.42 -9.96 5.41
CA TYR A 144 -2.29 -10.56 6.13
C TYR A 144 -1.85 -9.72 7.34
N PHE A 145 -1.90 -8.39 7.20
CA PHE A 145 -1.52 -7.43 8.23
C PHE A 145 -2.71 -6.96 9.09
N LYS A 146 -3.90 -7.54 8.92
CA LYS A 146 -5.06 -7.20 9.74
C LYS A 146 -4.78 -7.61 11.20
N ARG A 147 -5.07 -6.71 12.14
CA ARG A 147 -4.94 -7.01 13.56
C ARG A 147 -5.99 -8.07 13.91
N LYS A 148 -5.54 -9.18 14.49
CA LYS A 148 -6.45 -10.18 15.06
C LYS A 148 -7.00 -9.63 16.37
N THR A 149 -8.32 -9.51 16.48
CA THR A 149 -9.03 -9.19 17.72
C THR A 149 -9.47 -10.49 18.36
N LEU A 150 -9.05 -10.75 19.59
CA LEU A 150 -9.58 -11.88 20.36
C LEU A 150 -10.97 -11.47 20.84
N SER A 151 -12.02 -12.08 20.30
CA SER A 151 -13.37 -11.87 20.80
C SER A 151 -13.48 -12.52 22.17
N GLY A 152 -13.80 -11.74 23.20
CA GLY A 152 -14.12 -12.30 24.53
C GLY A 152 -15.32 -13.25 24.44
N LYS A 153 -15.31 -14.31 25.26
CA LYS A 153 -16.50 -15.16 25.43
C LYS A 153 -17.62 -14.29 26.04
N LYS A 154 -18.80 -14.28 25.42
CA LYS A 154 -19.97 -13.58 25.97
C LYS A 154 -20.32 -14.17 27.34
N GLY A 155 -20.39 -13.34 28.38
CA GLY A 155 -20.87 -13.73 29.71
C GLY A 155 -19.82 -13.97 30.80
N GLN A 156 -18.52 -13.76 30.56
CA GLN A 156 -17.49 -13.82 31.60
C GLN A 156 -16.96 -12.44 32.00
N ASN A 157 -16.51 -12.30 33.27
CA ASN A 157 -15.94 -11.08 33.83
C ASN A 157 -14.79 -10.55 32.96
N ILE A 158 -15.01 -9.39 32.35
CA ILE A 158 -14.12 -8.78 31.33
C ILE A 158 -12.74 -8.43 31.91
N PHE A 159 -12.64 -8.27 33.23
CA PHE A 159 -11.42 -7.84 33.92
C PHE A 159 -10.49 -8.98 34.34
N THR A 160 -10.93 -10.25 34.29
CA THR A 160 -10.07 -11.40 34.66
C THR A 160 -9.20 -11.88 33.49
N THR A 161 -9.55 -11.52 32.26
CA THR A 161 -8.75 -11.84 31.08
C THR A 161 -7.61 -10.83 30.97
N GLY A 162 -6.44 -11.19 31.50
CA GLY A 162 -5.23 -10.37 31.43
C GLY A 162 -4.87 -9.93 30.00
N LYS A 163 -3.99 -8.93 29.89
CA LYS A 163 -3.54 -8.40 28.59
C LYS A 163 -2.89 -9.51 27.77
N VAL A 164 -3.53 -9.94 26.70
CA VAL A 164 -2.94 -10.92 25.77
C VAL A 164 -1.91 -10.21 24.90
N GLU A 165 -0.63 -10.52 25.12
CA GLU A 165 0.46 -10.01 24.31
C GLU A 165 0.49 -10.68 22.93
N TYR A 166 0.93 -9.92 21.91
CA TYR A 166 0.99 -10.43 20.55
C TYR A 166 2.23 -11.32 20.38
N GLN A 167 2.00 -12.60 20.07
CA GLN A 167 3.05 -13.53 19.66
C GLN A 167 3.15 -13.61 18.12
N VAL A 168 4.39 -13.63 17.63
CA VAL A 168 4.68 -13.70 16.19
C VAL A 168 4.52 -15.14 15.69
N THR A 169 3.68 -15.34 14.69
CA THR A 169 3.47 -16.65 14.05
C THR A 169 4.70 -17.09 13.27
N GLU A 170 4.91 -18.41 13.15
CA GLU A 170 6.04 -18.98 12.41
C GLU A 170 6.03 -18.58 10.93
N GLN A 171 4.85 -18.54 10.32
CA GLN A 171 4.65 -18.05 8.95
C GLN A 171 5.23 -16.64 8.74
N ARG A 172 5.08 -15.73 9.71
CA ARG A 172 5.64 -14.38 9.58
C ARG A 172 7.16 -14.39 9.64
N LYS A 173 7.75 -15.31 10.41
CA LYS A 173 9.20 -15.47 10.49
C LYS A 173 9.77 -16.02 9.18
N THR A 174 9.09 -16.98 8.54
CA THR A 174 9.52 -17.55 7.26
C THR A 174 9.38 -16.55 6.12
N ASP A 175 8.24 -15.86 6.03
CA ASP A 175 8.01 -14.80 5.04
C ASP A 175 9.06 -13.67 5.14
N GLN A 176 9.40 -13.26 6.37
CA GLN A 176 10.43 -12.25 6.60
C GLN A 176 11.79 -12.70 6.08
N LYS A 177 12.21 -13.93 6.41
CA LYS A 177 13.50 -14.48 5.95
C LYS A 177 13.55 -14.59 4.42
N ALA A 178 12.45 -14.99 3.79
CA ALA A 178 12.35 -15.12 2.34
C ALA A 178 12.51 -13.78 1.62
N ILE A 179 11.95 -12.69 2.17
CA ILE A 179 12.05 -11.34 1.58
C ILE A 179 13.40 -10.69 1.90
N ASP A 180 13.92 -10.88 3.12
CA ASP A 180 15.15 -10.22 3.54
C ASP A 180 16.40 -10.80 2.86
N LYS A 181 16.42 -12.10 2.56
CA LYS A 181 17.56 -12.75 1.90
C LYS A 181 17.95 -12.08 0.58
N PRO A 182 17.05 -11.93 -0.42
CA PRO A 182 17.42 -11.29 -1.69
C PRO A 182 17.74 -9.79 -1.52
N ILE A 183 17.15 -9.10 -0.55
CA ILE A 183 17.47 -7.68 -0.27
C ILE A 183 18.89 -7.56 0.30
N LEU A 184 19.28 -8.43 1.22
CA LEU A 184 20.64 -8.46 1.75
C LEU A 184 21.66 -8.77 0.66
N ASP A 185 21.33 -9.69 -0.25
CA ASP A 185 22.19 -10.01 -1.38
C ASP A 185 22.31 -8.84 -2.36
N ALA A 186 21.22 -8.11 -2.61
CA ALA A 186 21.24 -6.88 -3.39
C ALA A 186 22.11 -5.80 -2.73
N ILE A 187 21.99 -5.60 -1.42
CA ILE A 187 22.84 -4.64 -0.67
C ILE A 187 24.31 -5.03 -0.76
N LYS A 188 24.65 -6.32 -0.63
CA LYS A 188 26.04 -6.81 -0.74
C LYS A 188 26.65 -6.61 -2.12
N LYS A 189 25.83 -6.67 -3.18
CA LYS A 189 26.28 -6.42 -4.56
C LYS A 189 26.60 -4.96 -4.84
N HIS A 190 26.08 -4.01 -4.04
CA HIS A 190 26.40 -2.60 -4.23
C HIS A 190 27.88 -2.32 -3.90
N PRO A 191 28.56 -1.45 -4.67
CA PRO A 191 29.97 -1.13 -4.45
C PRO A 191 30.21 -0.57 -3.04
N GLU A 192 29.29 0.25 -2.55
CA GLU A 192 29.34 0.87 -1.22
C GLU A 192 28.56 0.08 -0.17
N HIS A 193 28.49 -1.25 -0.28
CA HIS A 193 27.69 -2.07 0.63
C HIS A 193 28.02 -1.79 2.10
N LYS A 194 29.31 -1.68 2.48
CA LYS A 194 29.73 -1.39 3.87
C LYS A 194 29.08 -0.12 4.42
N PHE A 195 29.04 0.94 3.61
CA PHE A 195 28.37 2.19 3.98
C PHE A 195 26.85 2.00 4.08
N LEU A 196 26.23 1.30 3.12
CA LEU A 196 24.79 1.01 3.16
C LEU A 196 24.36 0.18 4.38
N PHE A 197 25.18 -0.78 4.81
CA PHE A 197 24.95 -1.56 6.03
C PHE A 197 24.91 -0.63 7.27
N GLY A 198 25.88 0.26 7.41
CA GLY A 198 25.91 1.26 8.49
C GLY A 198 24.76 2.28 8.38
N TYR A 199 24.42 2.69 7.16
CA TYR A 199 23.34 3.63 6.89
C TYR A 199 21.97 3.05 7.26
N LEU A 200 21.68 1.80 6.89
CA LEU A 200 20.42 1.13 7.25
C LEU A 200 20.35 0.76 8.74
N GLY A 201 21.48 0.43 9.36
CA GLY A 201 21.58 0.10 10.78
C GLY A 201 21.43 1.32 11.71
N SER A 202 21.91 2.49 11.26
CA SER A 202 21.80 3.73 12.04
C SER A 202 20.41 4.38 11.96
N ARG A 203 20.12 5.21 12.96
CA ARG A 203 18.85 5.94 13.07
C ARG A 203 19.06 7.36 12.57
N PHE A 204 18.11 7.88 11.81
CA PHE A 204 17.99 9.29 11.50
C PHE A 204 17.56 10.06 12.74
N MET A 205 18.30 11.13 13.02
CA MET A 205 18.01 12.14 14.01
C MET A 205 18.55 13.47 13.48
N LEU A 206 17.98 14.58 13.94
CA LEU A 206 18.49 15.91 13.64
C LEU A 206 19.41 16.33 14.79
N GLY A 207 20.63 16.71 14.46
CA GLY A 207 21.57 17.30 15.41
C GLY A 207 21.28 18.78 15.66
N LYS A 208 22.10 19.38 16.53
CA LYS A 208 22.05 20.83 16.74
C LYS A 208 22.47 21.53 15.45
N ARG A 209 21.66 22.51 15.00
CA ARG A 209 21.84 23.27 13.74
C ARG A 209 21.58 22.47 12.44
N ASP A 210 20.97 21.29 12.52
CA ASP A 210 20.44 20.60 11.33
C ASP A 210 19.04 21.13 10.99
N TYR A 211 18.91 21.78 9.83
CA TYR A 211 17.65 22.36 9.37
C TYR A 211 17.04 21.53 8.23
N PRO A 212 15.90 20.85 8.44
CA PRO A 212 15.32 19.95 7.43
C PRO A 212 14.96 20.61 6.10
N HIS A 213 14.65 21.90 6.10
CA HIS A 213 14.34 22.65 4.88
C HIS A 213 15.56 22.87 3.97
N ASN A 214 16.77 22.79 4.51
CA ASN A 214 18.03 22.86 3.77
C ASN A 214 18.58 21.47 3.40
N MET A 215 18.07 20.41 4.04
CA MET A 215 18.53 19.05 3.81
C MET A 215 17.98 18.48 2.51
N VAL A 216 18.86 17.83 1.76
CA VAL A 216 18.50 17.05 0.58
C VAL A 216 18.47 15.58 0.98
N PHE A 217 17.26 15.04 1.03
CA PHE A 217 17.01 13.62 1.33
C PHE A 217 17.16 12.76 0.08
#